data_AF-A0A7S1F2W8-F1
#
_entry.id   AF-A0A7S1F2W8-F1
#
_cell.length_a   1.000
_cell.length_b   1.000
_cell.length_c   1.000
_cell.angle_alpha   90.00
_cell.angle_beta   90.00
_cell.angle_gamma   90.00
#
_symmetry.space_group_name_H-M   'P 1'
#
loop_
_entity.id
_entity.type
_entity.pdbx_description
1 polymer ?
#
loop_
_entity_poly.entity_id
_entity_poly.type
_entity_poly.pdbx_seq_one_letter_code
_entity_poly.pdbx_strand_id
1 'polypeptide(L)'
;KTEVLGELEKLGLQVVDLEGLARHKGSVFGHLGENSQPSSEQFRNAVAWQWSLLAPTRFVFLEDEHARIGSVCLPAPLYQRMRAAPLVICLQVPFSLRAERTL
;
A
#
# COMPACT_ATOMS: atom_id res chain seq x y z
N LYS A 1 -6.52 2.52 5.45
CA LYS A 1 -5.12 2.06 5.58
C LYS A 1 -4.18 3.23 5.35
N THR A 2 -4.34 3.92 4.22
CA THR A 2 -3.64 5.16 3.84
C THR A 2 -3.55 6.22 4.96
N GLU A 3 -4.65 6.53 5.66
CA GLU A 3 -4.60 7.47 6.80
C GLU A 3 -3.62 7.03 7.89
N VAL A 4 -3.68 5.75 8.28
CA VAL A 4 -2.79 5.18 9.31
C VAL A 4 -1.34 5.18 8.83
N LEU A 5 -1.10 4.85 7.55
CA LEU A 5 0.23 4.96 6.95
C LEU A 5 0.76 6.40 7.02
N GLY A 6 -0.08 7.40 6.71
CA GLY A 6 0.30 8.82 6.84
C GLY A 6 0.63 9.23 8.27
N GLU A 7 -0.08 8.72 9.27
CA GLU A 7 0.28 8.96 10.68
C GLU A 7 1.61 8.27 11.07
N LEU A 8 1.89 7.07 10.54
CA LEU A 8 3.19 6.41 10.75
C LEU A 8 4.34 7.21 10.13
N GLU A 9 4.15 7.78 8.94
CA GLU A 9 5.14 8.69 8.32
C GLU A 9 5.39 9.93 9.18
N LYS A 10 4.35 10.56 9.73
CA LYS A 10 4.49 11.71 10.65
C LYS A 10 5.27 11.38 11.92
N LEU A 11 5.20 10.13 12.38
CA LEU A 11 6.02 9.61 13.48
C LEU A 11 7.47 9.27 13.06
N GLY A 12 7.84 9.56 11.80
CA GLY A 12 9.17 9.34 11.26
C GLY A 12 9.46 7.88 10.90
N LEU A 13 8.45 7.01 10.84
CA LEU A 13 8.60 5.63 10.39
C LEU A 13 8.68 5.56 8.87
N GLN A 14 9.28 4.48 8.36
CA GLN A 14 9.40 4.27 6.92
C GLN A 14 8.15 3.60 6.38
N VAL A 15 7.56 4.18 5.34
CA VAL A 15 6.30 3.72 4.76
C VAL A 15 6.43 3.59 3.25
N VAL A 16 5.75 2.59 2.71
CA VAL A 16 5.49 2.45 1.27
C VAL A 16 3.98 2.29 1.09
N ASP A 17 3.35 3.31 0.52
CA ASP A 17 1.91 3.36 0.19
C ASP A 17 1.66 2.70 -1.17
N LEU A 18 1.40 1.39 -1.16
CA LEU A 18 1.25 0.59 -2.38
C LEU A 18 -0.04 0.94 -3.12
N GLU A 19 -1.12 1.21 -2.37
CA GLU A 19 -2.40 1.63 -2.92
C GLU A 19 -2.30 3.01 -3.59
N GLY A 20 -1.65 3.97 -2.95
CA GLY A 20 -1.37 5.29 -3.49
C GLY A 20 -0.50 5.24 -4.76
N LEU A 21 0.57 4.44 -4.74
CA LEU A 21 1.40 4.19 -5.93
C LEU A 21 0.62 3.54 -7.07
N ALA A 22 -0.34 2.66 -6.74
CA ALA A 22 -1.20 2.00 -7.71
C ALA A 22 -2.41 2.84 -8.15
N ARG A 23 -2.67 4.00 -7.53
CA ARG A 23 -3.90 4.79 -7.69
C ARG A 23 -5.15 3.92 -7.50
N HIS A 24 -5.18 3.23 -6.37
CA HIS A 24 -6.20 2.25 -6.02
C HIS A 24 -6.73 2.52 -4.61
N LYS A 25 -8.03 2.36 -4.39
CA LYS A 25 -8.74 2.56 -3.12
C LYS A 25 -9.36 1.26 -2.63
N GLY A 26 -8.54 0.33 -2.19
CA GLY A 26 -9.01 -0.94 -1.64
C GLY A 26 -9.65 -1.86 -2.68
N SER A 27 -9.76 -3.13 -2.33
CA SER A 27 -10.41 -4.14 -3.17
C SER A 27 -11.88 -3.87 -3.47
N VAL A 28 -12.55 -3.06 -2.63
CA VAL A 28 -13.99 -2.76 -2.78
C VAL A 28 -14.25 -1.62 -3.77
N PHE A 29 -13.39 -0.60 -3.84
CA PHE A 29 -13.64 0.58 -4.67
C PHE A 29 -12.74 0.69 -5.90
N GLY A 30 -11.65 -0.07 -5.97
CA GLY A 30 -10.81 -0.10 -7.16
C GLY A 30 -10.21 1.28 -7.43
N HIS A 31 -10.40 1.82 -8.63
CA HIS A 31 -9.90 3.15 -9.02
C HIS A 31 -10.97 4.26 -8.83
N LEU A 32 -12.05 4.02 -8.08
CA LEU A 32 -13.15 4.98 -7.96
C LEU A 32 -12.65 6.32 -7.37
N GLY A 33 -12.85 7.40 -8.13
CA GLY A 33 -12.42 8.75 -7.74
C GLY A 33 -10.91 9.00 -7.84
N GLU A 34 -10.13 8.05 -8.39
CA GLU A 34 -8.70 8.20 -8.64
C GLU A 34 -8.40 8.45 -10.13
N ASN A 35 -7.21 8.99 -10.40
CA ASN A 35 -6.67 9.03 -11.76
C ASN A 35 -6.46 7.60 -12.28
N SER A 36 -6.35 7.44 -13.61
CA SER A 36 -6.08 6.13 -14.22
C SER A 36 -4.88 5.45 -13.56
N GLN A 37 -5.01 4.15 -13.28
CA GLN A 37 -3.90 3.36 -12.75
C GLN A 37 -2.69 3.48 -13.69
N PRO A 38 -1.47 3.56 -13.14
CA PRO A 38 -0.26 3.59 -13.95
C PRO A 38 -0.10 2.28 -14.72
N SER A 39 0.79 2.29 -15.72
CA SER A 39 1.24 1.02 -16.32
C SER A 39 1.95 0.16 -15.28
N SER A 40 1.94 -1.17 -15.47
CA SER A 40 2.66 -2.10 -14.59
C SER A 40 4.17 -1.84 -14.54
N GLU A 41 4.74 -1.22 -15.57
CA GLU A 41 6.13 -0.76 -15.55
C GLU A 41 6.30 0.48 -14.67
N GLN A 42 5.48 1.51 -14.87
CA GLN A 42 5.56 2.73 -14.08
C GLN A 42 5.29 2.47 -12.59
N PHE A 43 4.35 1.59 -12.27
CA PHE A 43 4.11 1.13 -10.90
C PHE A 43 5.36 0.50 -10.28
N ARG A 44 5.99 -0.45 -10.97
CA ARG A 44 7.22 -1.11 -10.49
C ARG A 44 8.37 -0.12 -10.34
N ASN A 45 8.50 0.83 -11.26
CA ASN A 45 9.53 1.88 -11.18
C ASN A 45 9.31 2.76 -9.95
N ALA A 46 8.06 3.16 -9.67
CA ALA A 46 7.73 3.97 -8.51
C ALA A 46 7.97 3.21 -7.19
N VAL A 47 7.57 1.93 -7.13
CA VAL A 47 7.86 1.06 -5.97
C VAL A 47 9.37 0.93 -5.76
N ALA A 48 10.13 0.64 -6.81
CA ALA A 48 11.58 0.50 -6.72
C ALA A 48 12.27 1.82 -6.30
N TRP A 49 11.79 2.95 -6.82
CA TRP A 49 12.27 4.27 -6.43
C TRP A 49 12.01 4.57 -4.96
N GLN A 50 10.77 4.38 -4.48
CA GLN A 50 10.46 4.61 -3.07
C GLN A 50 11.26 3.67 -2.17
N TRP A 51 11.45 2.42 -2.59
CA TRP A 51 12.24 1.43 -1.85
C TRP A 51 13.73 1.80 -1.74
N SER A 52 14.31 2.44 -2.76
CA SER A 52 15.73 2.82 -2.77
C SER A 52 16.05 3.94 -1.78
N LEU A 53 15.05 4.71 -1.35
CA LEU A 53 15.18 5.79 -0.37
C LEU A 53 15.14 5.28 1.08
N LEU A 54 14.83 4.00 1.29
CA LEU A 54 14.66 3.43 2.62
C LEU A 54 15.99 3.02 3.24
N ALA A 55 16.14 3.28 4.53
CA ALA A 55 17.24 2.76 5.34
C ALA A 55 17.01 1.25 5.62
N PRO A 56 17.95 0.38 5.22
CA PRO A 56 17.79 -1.08 5.34
C PRO A 56 17.84 -1.59 6.78
N THR A 57 18.28 -0.76 7.74
CA THR A 57 18.40 -1.08 9.16
C THR A 57 17.13 -0.80 9.96
N ARG A 58 16.08 -0.28 9.31
CA ARG A 58 14.85 0.16 9.96
C ARG A 58 13.65 -0.59 9.40
N PHE A 59 12.61 -0.76 10.22
CA PHE A 59 11.35 -1.35 9.76
C PHE A 59 10.72 -0.50 8.65
N VAL A 60 10.06 -1.20 7.72
CA VAL A 60 9.27 -0.61 6.63
C VAL A 60 7.84 -1.08 6.82
N PHE A 61 6.91 -0.15 6.86
CA PHE A 61 5.49 -0.40 6.95
C PHE A 61 4.87 -0.27 5.55
N LEU A 62 3.95 -1.16 5.24
CA LEU A 62 3.30 -1.25 3.94
C LEU A 62 1.92 -1.89 4.13
N GLU A 63 1.02 -1.67 3.18
CA GLU A 63 -0.28 -2.33 3.19
C GLU A 63 -0.16 -3.84 2.96
N ASP A 64 -0.97 -4.61 3.67
CA ASP A 64 -1.17 -6.04 3.43
C ASP A 64 -2.01 -6.26 2.17
N GLU A 65 -1.43 -5.96 1.00
CA GLU A 65 -2.03 -6.17 -0.30
C GLU A 65 -1.63 -7.51 -0.92
N HIS A 66 -2.51 -8.02 -1.78
CA HIS A 66 -2.21 -9.17 -2.62
C HIS A 66 -1.13 -8.83 -3.66
N ALA A 67 -0.58 -9.84 -4.35
CA ALA A 67 0.41 -9.65 -5.42
C ALA A 67 -0.09 -8.74 -6.57
N ARG A 68 -1.40 -8.55 -6.68
CA ARG A 68 -2.06 -7.74 -7.71
C ARG A 68 -2.93 -6.68 -7.04
N ILE A 69 -2.77 -5.43 -7.44
CA ILE A 69 -3.53 -4.25 -6.97
C ILE A 69 -4.21 -3.64 -8.19
N GLY A 70 -5.50 -3.92 -8.37
CA GLY A 70 -6.20 -3.58 -9.63
C GLY A 70 -5.53 -4.24 -10.84
N SER A 71 -5.09 -3.46 -11.82
CA SER A 71 -4.41 -3.94 -13.03
C SER A 71 -2.89 -4.09 -12.90
N VAL A 72 -2.29 -3.62 -11.80
CA VAL A 72 -0.82 -3.66 -11.61
C VAL A 72 -0.40 -4.78 -10.66
N CYS A 73 0.84 -5.24 -10.80
CA CYS A 73 1.39 -6.33 -10.00
C CYS A 73 2.65 -5.90 -9.27
N LEU A 74 2.79 -6.36 -8.02
CA LEU A 74 4.00 -6.19 -7.22
C LEU A 74 5.15 -7.03 -7.80
N PRO A 75 6.40 -6.57 -7.69
CA PRO A 75 7.56 -7.42 -7.94
C PRO A 75 7.51 -8.68 -7.06
N ALA A 76 7.70 -9.85 -7.66
CA ALA A 76 7.64 -11.13 -6.94
C ALA A 76 8.56 -11.19 -5.69
N PRO A 77 9.82 -10.69 -5.72
CA PRO A 77 10.67 -10.70 -4.53
C PRO A 77 10.11 -9.86 -3.38
N LEU A 78 9.49 -8.73 -3.70
CA LEU A 78 8.85 -7.87 -2.70
C LEU A 78 7.64 -8.58 -2.09
N TYR A 79 6.75 -9.13 -2.93
CA TYR A 79 5.55 -9.83 -2.45
C TYR A 79 5.90 -11.03 -1.56
N GLN A 80 6.89 -11.84 -1.96
CA GLN A 80 7.38 -12.96 -1.14
C GLN A 80 7.89 -12.49 0.22
N ARG A 81 8.64 -11.38 0.25
CA ARG A 81 9.13 -10.80 1.50
C ARG A 81 7.99 -10.27 2.37
N MET A 82 6.98 -9.63 1.77
CA MET A 82 5.76 -9.20 2.47
C MET A 82 5.02 -10.38 3.11
N ARG A 83 4.91 -11.52 2.41
CA ARG A 83 4.23 -12.72 2.95
C ARG A 83 4.98 -13.37 4.11
N ALA A 84 6.30 -13.24 4.17
CA ALA A 84 7.11 -13.75 5.26
C ALA A 84 7.29 -12.75 6.42
N ALA A 85 6.88 -11.49 6.23
CA ALA A 85 7.00 -10.44 7.24
C ALA A 85 5.91 -10.58 8.32
N PRO A 86 6.18 -10.13 9.56
CA PRO A 86 5.17 -10.13 10.61
C PRO A 86 4.02 -9.19 10.27
N LEU A 87 2.78 -9.62 10.56
CA LEU A 87 1.64 -8.72 10.60
C LEU A 87 1.72 -7.87 11.87
N VAL A 88 1.98 -6.58 11.73
CA VAL A 88 2.20 -5.68 12.88
C VAL A 88 0.91 -5.01 13.35
N ILE A 89 0.04 -4.60 12.43
CA ILE A 89 -1.19 -3.86 12.75
C ILE A 89 -2.37 -4.49 11.98
N CYS A 90 -3.39 -4.93 12.72
CA CYS A 90 -4.66 -5.39 12.15
C CYS A 90 -5.76 -4.39 12.51
N LEU A 91 -6.27 -3.66 11.53
CA LEU A 91 -7.35 -2.68 11.72
C LEU A 91 -8.70 -3.37 11.62
N GLN A 92 -9.35 -3.59 12.77
CA GLN A 92 -10.71 -4.11 12.83
C GLN A 92 -11.70 -2.94 12.92
N VAL A 93 -12.30 -2.58 11.79
CA VAL A 93 -13.29 -1.50 11.71
C VAL A 93 -14.66 -2.09 11.38
N PRO A 94 -15.71 -1.80 12.18
CA PRO A 94 -17.07 -2.22 11.88
C PRO A 94 -17.52 -1.83 10.47
N PHE A 95 -18.36 -2.67 9.85
CA PHE A 95 -18.83 -2.41 8.49
C PHE A 95 -19.53 -1.06 8.34
N SER A 96 -20.37 -0.67 9.31
CA SER A 96 -21.08 0.63 9.30
C SER A 96 -20.12 1.80 9.16
N LEU A 97 -19.07 1.84 9.99
CA LEU A 97 -18.03 2.87 9.95
C LEU A 97 -17.21 2.83 8.66
N ARG A 98 -17.01 1.65 8.06
CA ARG A 98 -16.35 1.53 6.74
C ARG A 98 -17.24 2.09 5.62
N ALA A 99 -18.54 1.85 5.67
CA ALA A 99 -19.50 2.34 4.68
C ALA A 99 -19.60 3.87 4.72
N GLU A 100 -19.70 4.47 5.91
CA GLU A 100 -19.76 5.93 6.08
C GLU A 100 -18.51 6.66 5.57
N ARG A 101 -17.32 6.07 5.79
CA ARG A 101 -16.04 6.68 5.40
C ARG A 101 -15.73 6.59 3.90
N THR A 102 -16.54 5.88 3.12
CA THR A 102 -16.26 5.68 1.69
C THR A 102 -17.22 6.39 0.74
N LEU A 103 -18.17 7.16 1.28
CA LEU A 103 -18.98 8.13 0.55
C LEU A 103 -18.36 9.52 0.65
#